data_AF-A0A1F3VGJ6-F1
#
_entry.id   AF-A0A1F3VGJ6-F1
#
_cell.length_a   1.000
_cell.length_b   1.000
_cell.length_c   1.000
_cell.angle_alpha   90.00
_cell.angle_beta   90.00
_cell.angle_gamma   90.00
#
_symmetry.space_group_name_H-M   'P 1'
#
loop_
_entity.id
_entity.type
_entity.pdbx_description
1 polymer ?
#
loop_
_entity_poly.entity_id
_entity_poly.type
_entity_poly.pdbx_seq_one_letter_code
_entity_poly.pdbx_strand_id
1 'polypeptide(L)'
;MTDDHKLMLENMLVQKTAIISSFYKKNNAQSIILSFGDQLHDLALFLLCPALSKHNLPIQLIFMPDSHTDTMVYETLTKFSEFYKINLKIIPIKFLQGLYKNLFSESLNLTVLENNHARKGHTSSETLNSIRQTIISTLVKEKNYLFLDATSKTHFLLGHSPLHLSVKHTLCPFGHVNLSNLYDWIKTAFPSSLHKDIEKLSNILSVLPGTIDMDDQQLIDKINELNKYATLNKIDYFPII
;
A
#
# COMPACT_ATOMS: atom_id res chain seq x y z
N MET A 1 -4.93 -4.29 26.08
CA MET A 1 -3.60 -4.47 25.47
C MET A 1 -2.61 -4.71 26.59
N THR A 2 -1.82 -5.78 26.51
CA THR A 2 -0.80 -6.07 27.53
C THR A 2 0.44 -5.22 27.28
N ASP A 3 1.23 -4.95 28.33
CA ASP A 3 2.48 -4.19 28.22
C ASP A 3 3.47 -4.86 27.25
N ASP A 4 3.46 -6.20 27.19
CA ASP A 4 4.28 -6.99 26.26
C ASP A 4 3.95 -6.71 24.79
N HIS A 5 2.66 -6.55 24.46
CA HIS A 5 2.23 -6.25 23.10
C HIS A 5 2.67 -4.84 22.67
N LYS A 6 2.61 -3.87 23.59
CA LYS A 6 3.09 -2.51 23.33
C LYS A 6 4.60 -2.49 23.07
N LEU A 7 5.36 -3.20 23.90
CA LEU A 7 6.81 -3.33 23.76
C LEU A 7 7.20 -3.99 22.42
N MET A 8 6.44 -4.98 21.97
CA MET A 8 6.63 -5.61 20.66
C MET A 8 6.50 -4.57 19.52
N LEU A 9 5.47 -3.73 19.55
CA LEU A 9 5.23 -2.70 18.53
C LEU A 9 6.31 -1.62 18.52
N GLU A 10 6.80 -1.20 19.69
CA GLU A 10 7.91 -0.25 19.82
C GLU A 10 9.22 -0.83 19.25
N ASN A 11 9.52 -2.10 19.55
CA ASN A 11 10.67 -2.80 18.98
C ASN A 11 10.58 -2.92 17.46
N MET A 12 9.38 -3.17 16.93
CA MET A 12 9.15 -3.22 15.48
C MET A 12 9.49 -1.88 14.83
N LEU A 13 9.04 -0.75 15.40
CA LEU A 13 9.36 0.60 14.90
C LEU A 13 10.87 0.84 14.78
N VAL A 14 11.62 0.52 15.85
CA VAL A 14 13.07 0.70 15.90
C VAL A 14 13.75 -0.14 14.82
N GLN A 15 13.39 -1.42 14.71
CA GLN A 15 13.95 -2.32 13.71
C GLN A 15 13.66 -1.86 12.28
N LYS A 16 12.41 -1.45 11.96
CA LYS A 16 12.08 -0.98 10.61
C LYS A 16 12.81 0.29 10.26
N THR A 17 12.90 1.23 11.20
CA THR A 17 13.65 2.48 11.02
C THR A 17 15.12 2.21 10.72
N ALA A 18 15.76 1.31 11.47
CA ALA A 18 17.17 0.94 11.25
C ALA A 18 17.40 0.30 9.88
N ILE A 19 16.52 -0.64 9.46
CA ILE A 19 16.59 -1.29 8.15
C ILE A 19 16.43 -0.26 7.03
N ILE A 20 15.41 0.61 7.11
CA ILE A 20 15.14 1.63 6.10
C ILE A 20 16.31 2.61 6.01
N SER A 21 16.85 3.08 7.13
CA SER A 21 18.00 4.01 7.17
C SER A 21 19.25 3.39 6.53
N SER A 22 19.54 2.13 6.86
CA SER A 22 20.65 1.38 6.26
C SER A 22 20.46 1.21 4.75
N PHE A 23 19.26 0.81 4.33
CA PHE A 23 18.93 0.59 2.92
C PHE A 23 18.97 1.90 2.11
N TYR A 24 18.46 3.00 2.67
CA TYR A 24 18.53 4.34 2.09
C TYR A 24 19.98 4.75 1.81
N LYS A 25 20.86 4.62 2.81
CA LYS A 25 22.29 4.96 2.69
C LYS A 25 23.00 4.06 1.69
N LYS A 26 22.76 2.75 1.74
CA LYS A 26 23.38 1.77 0.83
C LYS A 26 23.05 2.07 -0.64
N ASN A 27 21.86 2.56 -0.92
CA ASN A 27 21.41 2.87 -2.29
C ASN A 27 21.63 4.33 -2.69
N ASN A 28 22.24 5.16 -1.83
CA ASN A 28 22.42 6.60 -2.06
C ASN A 28 21.13 7.29 -2.53
N ALA A 29 19.98 6.88 -1.97
CA ALA A 29 18.68 7.42 -2.37
C ALA A 29 18.61 8.93 -2.07
N GLN A 30 17.95 9.70 -2.92
CA GLN A 30 17.81 11.16 -2.73
C GLN A 30 16.67 11.52 -1.77
N SER A 31 15.62 10.70 -1.76
CA SER A 31 14.45 10.86 -0.91
C SER A 31 13.75 9.52 -0.72
N ILE A 32 13.05 9.40 0.40
CA ILE A 32 12.07 8.35 0.62
C ILE A 32 10.74 8.85 0.07
N ILE A 33 10.06 8.02 -0.73
CA ILE A 33 8.68 8.25 -1.13
C ILE A 33 7.75 7.21 -0.51
N LEU A 34 6.64 7.70 0.03
CA LEU A 34 5.52 6.91 0.50
C LEU A 34 4.38 7.12 -0.48
N SER A 35 3.63 6.08 -0.82
CA SER A 35 2.39 6.22 -1.59
C SER A 35 1.23 5.80 -0.71
N PHE A 36 0.14 6.57 -0.74
CA PHE A 36 -1.13 6.15 -0.16
C PHE A 36 -2.04 5.63 -1.28
N GLY A 37 -2.40 4.36 -1.23
CA GLY A 37 -3.17 3.62 -2.24
C GLY A 37 -4.60 3.32 -1.81
N ASP A 38 -5.16 4.18 -0.95
CA ASP A 38 -6.52 4.07 -0.41
C ASP A 38 -6.78 2.80 0.41
N GLN A 39 -5.74 2.26 1.06
CA GLN A 39 -5.89 1.16 2.00
C GLN A 39 -5.49 1.58 3.41
N LEU A 40 -6.25 1.13 4.40
CA LEU A 40 -6.04 1.54 5.78
C LEU A 40 -4.65 1.15 6.31
N HIS A 41 -4.08 0.04 5.82
CA HIS A 41 -2.75 -0.41 6.21
C HIS A 41 -1.60 0.48 5.70
N ASP A 42 -1.83 1.31 4.68
CA ASP A 42 -0.87 2.31 4.22
C ASP A 42 -0.54 3.33 5.32
N LEU A 43 -1.46 3.54 6.27
CA LEU A 43 -1.24 4.39 7.44
C LEU A 43 -0.09 3.91 8.33
N ALA A 44 0.27 2.63 8.29
CA ALA A 44 1.42 2.12 9.04
C ALA A 44 2.74 2.75 8.58
N LEU A 45 2.85 3.19 7.32
CA LEU A 45 4.03 3.91 6.83
C LEU A 45 4.20 5.28 7.51
N PHE A 46 3.10 5.95 7.88
CA PHE A 46 3.16 7.24 8.57
C PHE A 46 3.75 7.11 9.97
N LEU A 47 3.52 5.98 10.64
CA LEU A 47 4.10 5.70 11.96
C LEU A 47 5.63 5.65 11.95
N LEU A 48 6.24 5.33 10.81
CA LEU A 48 7.70 5.32 10.64
C LEU A 48 8.27 6.74 10.47
N CYS A 49 7.47 7.71 10.03
CA CYS A 49 7.95 9.02 9.60
C CYS A 49 8.63 9.84 10.71
N PRO A 50 8.13 9.89 11.96
CA PRO A 50 8.84 10.56 13.05
C PRO A 50 10.25 10.01 13.28
N ALA A 51 10.39 8.68 13.24
CA ALA A 51 11.65 8.01 13.49
C ALA A 51 12.63 8.23 12.33
N LEU A 52 12.17 8.12 11.08
CA LEU A 52 12.97 8.41 9.90
C LEU A 52 13.40 9.89 9.82
N SER A 53 12.52 10.82 10.21
CA SER A 53 12.82 12.26 10.25
C SER A 53 13.89 12.59 11.30
N LYS A 54 13.92 11.90 12.45
CA LYS A 54 15.00 12.03 13.44
C LYS A 54 16.37 11.61 12.90
N HIS A 55 16.40 10.77 11.87
CA HIS A 55 17.61 10.42 11.13
C HIS A 55 17.95 11.39 9.98
N ASN A 56 17.25 12.53 9.89
CA ASN A 56 17.36 13.52 8.81
C ASN A 56 17.15 12.93 7.40
N LEU A 57 16.31 11.89 7.30
CA LEU A 57 15.97 11.30 6.01
C LEU A 57 14.86 12.14 5.37
N PRO A 58 15.02 12.66 4.14
CA PRO A 58 13.95 13.37 3.44
C PRO A 58 12.83 12.40 3.06
N ILE A 59 11.60 12.75 3.43
CA ILE A 59 10.40 11.95 3.19
C ILE A 59 9.41 12.78 2.40
N GLN A 60 8.83 12.17 1.38
CA GLN A 60 7.78 12.75 0.57
C GLN A 60 6.61 11.77 0.48
N LEU A 61 5.42 12.27 0.78
CA LEU A 61 4.17 11.55 0.54
C LEU A 61 3.69 11.88 -0.88
N ILE A 62 3.45 10.83 -1.68
CA ILE A 62 2.83 10.92 -2.99
C ILE A 62 1.38 10.46 -2.84
N PHE A 63 0.44 11.36 -3.10
CA PHE A 63 -0.98 11.04 -3.14
C PHE A 63 -1.49 11.14 -4.58
N MET A 64 -2.14 10.07 -5.06
CA MET A 64 -2.57 9.95 -6.46
C MET A 64 -4.09 9.75 -6.54
N PRO A 65 -4.89 10.81 -6.30
CA PRO A 65 -6.33 10.72 -6.30
C PRO A 65 -6.89 10.51 -7.72
N ASP A 66 -7.90 9.67 -7.83
CA ASP A 66 -8.69 9.44 -9.04
C ASP A 66 -10.06 10.14 -8.96
N SER A 67 -11.01 9.80 -9.84
CA SER A 67 -12.35 10.41 -9.86
C SER A 67 -13.27 9.96 -8.72
N HIS A 68 -12.93 8.89 -8.01
CA HIS A 68 -13.71 8.27 -6.95
C HIS A 68 -13.10 8.47 -5.56
N THR A 69 -11.90 9.06 -5.48
CA THR A 69 -11.26 9.37 -4.20
C THR A 69 -12.11 10.34 -3.38
N ASP A 70 -12.50 9.89 -2.18
CA ASP A 70 -13.29 10.69 -1.25
C ASP A 70 -12.50 11.91 -0.76
N THR A 71 -13.15 13.08 -0.72
CA THR A 71 -12.58 14.34 -0.20
C THR A 71 -11.99 14.19 1.19
N MET A 72 -12.57 13.33 2.02
CA MET A 72 -12.10 13.09 3.37
C MET A 72 -10.72 12.40 3.40
N VAL A 73 -10.40 11.54 2.43
CA VAL A 73 -9.07 10.93 2.32
C VAL A 73 -8.02 12.02 2.12
N TYR A 74 -8.30 12.95 1.20
CA TYR A 74 -7.43 14.10 0.93
C TYR A 74 -7.21 14.98 2.16
N GLU A 75 -8.29 15.35 2.86
CA GLU A 75 -8.22 16.17 4.08
C GLU A 75 -7.37 15.49 5.16
N THR A 76 -7.56 14.18 5.33
CA THR A 76 -6.87 13.42 6.37
C THR A 76 -5.38 13.28 6.06
N LEU A 77 -5.02 12.99 4.81
CA LEU A 77 -3.62 12.92 4.39
C LEU A 77 -2.92 14.27 4.49
N THR A 78 -3.63 15.38 4.23
CA THR A 78 -3.11 16.74 4.44
C THR A 78 -2.78 16.95 5.92
N LYS A 79 -3.73 16.68 6.83
CA LYS A 79 -3.50 16.77 8.28
C LYS A 79 -2.34 15.90 8.75
N PHE A 80 -2.24 14.67 8.24
CA PHE A 80 -1.18 13.74 8.62
C PHE A 80 0.19 14.25 8.15
N SER A 81 0.25 14.78 6.93
CA SER A 81 1.48 15.35 6.38
C SER A 81 1.93 16.59 7.16
N GLU A 82 1.00 17.47 7.54
CA GLU A 82 1.28 18.62 8.41
C GLU A 82 1.76 18.17 9.80
N PHE A 83 1.05 17.22 10.41
CA PHE A 83 1.38 16.71 11.74
C PHE A 83 2.79 16.11 11.79
N TYR A 84 3.14 15.29 10.79
CA TYR A 84 4.45 14.67 10.69
C TYR A 84 5.50 15.50 9.96
N LYS A 85 5.16 16.71 9.49
CA LYS A 85 6.02 17.60 8.70
C LYS A 85 6.62 16.92 7.46
N ILE A 86 5.82 16.10 6.78
CA ILE A 86 6.18 15.41 5.55
C ILE A 86 5.74 16.26 4.36
N ASN A 87 6.55 16.32 3.30
CA ASN A 87 6.15 16.99 2.07
C ASN A 87 5.08 16.18 1.34
N LEU A 88 3.84 16.69 1.28
CA LEU A 88 2.76 16.10 0.49
C LEU A 88 2.80 16.60 -0.95
N LYS A 89 2.90 15.68 -1.90
CA LYS A 89 2.74 15.95 -3.33
C LYS A 89 1.54 15.20 -3.87
N ILE A 90 0.63 15.96 -4.47
CA ILE A 90 -0.59 15.44 -5.07
C ILE A 90 -0.38 15.34 -6.58
N ILE A 91 -0.65 14.17 -7.14
CA ILE A 91 -0.58 13.90 -8.57
C ILE A 91 -1.95 13.34 -8.99
N PRO A 92 -2.92 14.18 -9.36
CA PRO A 92 -4.24 13.69 -9.76
C PRO A 92 -4.11 12.76 -10.96
N ILE A 93 -4.64 11.54 -10.90
CA ILE A 93 -4.56 10.56 -12.00
C ILE A 93 -5.86 10.43 -12.78
N LYS A 94 -6.90 11.19 -12.40
CA LYS A 94 -8.22 11.18 -13.08
C LYS A 94 -8.13 11.40 -14.60
N PHE A 95 -7.19 12.24 -15.05
CA PHE A 95 -7.03 12.54 -16.48
C PHE A 95 -6.29 11.41 -17.22
N LEU A 96 -5.36 10.73 -16.53
CA LEU A 96 -4.65 9.57 -17.08
C LEU A 96 -5.58 8.38 -17.25
N GLN A 97 -6.56 8.20 -16.35
CA GLN A 97 -7.59 7.19 -16.49
C GLN A 97 -8.39 7.34 -17.78
N GLY A 98 -8.76 8.57 -18.15
CA GLY A 98 -9.47 8.86 -19.40
C GLY A 98 -8.65 8.55 -20.64
N LEU A 99 -7.35 8.92 -20.63
CA LEU A 99 -6.43 8.60 -21.72
C LEU A 99 -6.23 7.09 -21.86
N TYR A 100 -6.03 6.38 -20.75
CA TYR A 100 -5.86 4.93 -20.76
C TYR A 100 -7.11 4.24 -21.31
N LYS A 101 -8.31 4.67 -20.88
CA LYS A 101 -9.56 4.12 -21.37
C LYS A 101 -9.71 4.30 -22.88
N ASN A 102 -9.42 5.50 -23.39
CA ASN A 102 -9.56 5.79 -24.82
C ASN A 102 -8.57 4.95 -25.67
N LEU A 103 -7.30 4.89 -25.27
CA LEU A 103 -6.27 4.12 -25.97
C LEU A 103 -6.55 2.60 -25.95
N PHE A 104 -7.05 2.06 -24.84
CA PHE A 104 -7.40 0.64 -24.74
C PHE A 104 -8.74 0.30 -25.41
N SER A 105 -9.72 1.20 -25.39
CA SER A 105 -11.00 1.00 -26.10
C SER A 105 -10.86 1.07 -27.63
N GLU A 106 -9.89 1.83 -28.13
CA GLU A 106 -9.59 1.91 -29.56
C GLU A 106 -8.72 0.73 -30.05
N SER A 107 -7.87 0.17 -29.18
CA SER A 107 -6.95 -0.93 -29.55
C SER A 107 -7.51 -2.33 -29.32
N LEU A 108 -8.48 -2.49 -28.41
CA LEU A 108 -9.24 -3.72 -28.22
C LEU A 108 -10.69 -3.44 -28.62
N ASN A 109 -11.18 -4.08 -29.69
CA ASN A 109 -12.62 -4.20 -29.96
C ASN A 109 -13.29 -4.96 -28.80
N LEU A 110 -13.52 -4.26 -27.68
CA LEU A 110 -13.95 -4.80 -26.38
C LEU A 110 -15.43 -5.22 -26.34
N THR A 111 -16.10 -5.30 -27.49
CA THR A 111 -17.46 -5.83 -27.63
C THR A 111 -17.61 -7.26 -27.13
N VAL A 112 -16.52 -8.02 -26.98
CA VAL A 112 -16.55 -9.44 -26.55
C VAL A 112 -16.48 -9.62 -25.02
N LEU A 113 -16.09 -8.60 -24.25
CA LEU A 113 -15.88 -8.73 -22.80
C LEU A 113 -17.00 -8.14 -21.92
N GLU A 114 -18.00 -7.49 -22.52
CA GLU A 114 -19.09 -6.82 -21.80
C GLU A 114 -20.16 -7.76 -21.23
N ASN A 115 -20.20 -9.05 -21.64
CA ASN A 115 -21.24 -9.99 -21.21
C ASN A 115 -21.03 -10.61 -19.81
N ASN A 116 -19.94 -10.28 -19.11
CA ASN A 116 -19.74 -10.70 -17.72
C ASN A 116 -19.84 -9.49 -16.79
N HIS A 117 -21.03 -9.31 -16.20
CA HIS A 117 -21.41 -8.22 -15.28
C HIS A 117 -20.51 -8.04 -14.03
N ALA A 118 -19.47 -8.87 -13.84
CA ALA A 118 -18.48 -8.73 -12.78
C ALA A 118 -17.19 -7.97 -13.18
N ARG A 119 -16.94 -7.67 -14.47
CA ARG A 119 -15.62 -7.15 -14.93
C ARG A 119 -15.44 -5.63 -14.98
N LYS A 120 -16.51 -4.82 -14.84
CA LYS A 120 -16.40 -3.35 -14.98
C LYS A 120 -15.71 -2.65 -13.79
N GLY A 121 -15.74 -3.24 -12.58
CA GLY A 121 -15.10 -2.66 -11.38
C GLY A 121 -13.65 -3.10 -11.15
N HIS A 122 -13.29 -4.34 -11.53
CA HIS A 122 -11.93 -4.87 -11.36
C HIS A 122 -10.94 -4.21 -12.34
N THR A 123 -11.37 -4.05 -13.60
CA THR A 123 -10.53 -3.43 -14.64
C THR A 123 -10.20 -1.96 -14.37
N SER A 124 -11.09 -1.21 -13.71
CA SER A 124 -10.82 0.18 -13.34
C SER A 124 -9.80 0.30 -12.20
N SER A 125 -9.90 -0.56 -11.18
CA SER A 125 -8.97 -0.54 -10.04
C SER A 125 -7.55 -0.97 -10.47
N GLU A 126 -7.44 -2.04 -11.26
CA GLU A 126 -6.16 -2.53 -11.80
C GLU A 126 -5.50 -1.50 -12.74
N THR A 127 -6.29 -0.82 -13.58
CA THR A 127 -5.80 0.26 -14.44
C THR A 127 -5.24 1.41 -13.61
N LEU A 128 -5.96 1.84 -12.57
CA LEU A 128 -5.53 2.92 -11.70
C LEU A 128 -4.26 2.54 -10.94
N ASN A 129 -4.17 1.32 -10.44
CA ASN A 129 -2.95 0.81 -9.80
C ASN A 129 -1.77 0.73 -10.77
N SER A 130 -1.99 0.34 -12.03
CA SER A 130 -0.95 0.34 -13.06
C SER A 130 -0.42 1.75 -13.35
N ILE A 131 -1.31 2.75 -13.40
CA ILE A 131 -0.93 4.16 -13.57
C ILE A 131 -0.10 4.63 -12.36
N ARG A 132 -0.57 4.36 -11.14
CA ARG A 132 0.15 4.70 -9.90
C ARG A 132 1.53 4.06 -9.86
N GLN A 133 1.60 2.77 -10.15
CA GLN A 133 2.84 1.99 -10.23
C GLN A 133 3.81 2.58 -11.25
N THR A 134 3.31 2.99 -12.42
CA THR A 134 4.14 3.63 -13.46
C THR A 134 4.74 4.94 -12.96
N ILE A 135 3.92 5.81 -12.35
CA ILE A 135 4.37 7.10 -11.80
C ILE A 135 5.43 6.87 -10.72
N ILE A 136 5.18 5.97 -9.77
CA ILE A 136 6.12 5.67 -8.69
C ILE A 136 7.40 5.06 -9.26
N SER A 137 7.33 4.11 -10.21
CA SER A 137 8.50 3.54 -10.89
C SER A 137 9.37 4.62 -11.54
N THR A 138 8.75 5.57 -12.23
CA THR A 138 9.44 6.69 -12.85
C THR A 138 10.12 7.56 -11.80
N LEU A 139 9.44 7.89 -10.70
CA LEU A 139 10.05 8.66 -9.61
C LEU A 139 11.24 7.91 -8.98
N VAL A 140 11.08 6.61 -8.71
CA VAL A 140 12.13 5.74 -8.17
C VAL A 140 13.36 5.72 -9.09
N LYS A 141 13.16 5.54 -10.40
CA LYS A 141 14.24 5.42 -11.37
C LYS A 141 14.90 6.75 -11.70
N GLU A 142 14.10 7.76 -12.08
CA GLU A 142 14.60 9.03 -12.61
C GLU A 142 15.10 9.98 -11.50
N LYS A 143 14.56 9.86 -10.28
CA LYS A 143 14.97 10.69 -9.13
C LYS A 143 15.81 9.93 -8.11
N ASN A 144 16.11 8.66 -8.36
CA ASN A 144 16.80 7.78 -7.42
C ASN A 144 16.15 7.81 -6.02
N TYR A 145 14.82 7.71 -5.98
CA TYR A 145 14.07 7.66 -4.73
C TYR A 145 13.95 6.25 -4.19
N LEU A 146 13.91 6.11 -2.87
CA LEU A 146 13.56 4.88 -2.18
C LEU A 146 12.05 4.84 -1.98
N PHE A 147 11.37 3.88 -2.61
CA PHE A 147 9.95 3.64 -2.36
C PHE A 147 9.76 2.68 -1.19
N LEU A 148 8.91 3.06 -0.23
CA LEU A 148 8.43 2.16 0.81
C LEU A 148 7.04 1.63 0.42
N ASP A 149 6.97 0.33 0.20
CA ASP A 149 5.75 -0.39 -0.13
C ASP A 149 5.05 -0.88 1.16
N ALA A 150 3.78 -0.54 1.34
CA ALA A 150 3.01 -0.92 2.52
C ALA A 150 2.61 -2.41 2.54
N THR A 151 2.88 -3.16 1.45
CA THR A 151 2.56 -4.59 1.30
C THR A 151 2.99 -5.39 2.54
N SER A 152 2.03 -6.09 3.14
CA SER A 152 2.20 -6.90 4.36
C SER A 152 2.45 -8.39 4.06
N LYS A 153 2.74 -9.21 5.09
CA LYS A 153 2.86 -10.68 4.94
C LYS A 153 1.60 -11.30 4.34
N THR A 154 0.43 -10.87 4.83
CA THR A 154 -0.88 -11.32 4.35
C THR A 154 -1.06 -11.06 2.86
N HIS A 155 -0.62 -9.90 2.39
CA HIS A 155 -0.69 -9.51 0.97
C HIS A 155 0.16 -10.41 0.07
N PHE A 156 1.42 -10.68 0.48
CA PHE A 156 2.30 -11.59 -0.26
C PHE A 156 1.72 -13.00 -0.37
N LEU A 157 1.19 -13.52 0.74
CA LEU A 157 0.65 -14.87 0.79
C LEU A 157 -0.61 -15.04 -0.07
N LEU A 158 -1.41 -13.97 -0.21
CA LEU A 158 -2.60 -13.97 -1.07
C LEU A 158 -2.30 -13.61 -2.53
N GLY A 159 -1.03 -13.35 -2.88
CA GLY A 159 -0.66 -12.88 -4.22
C GLY A 159 -1.25 -11.51 -4.57
N HIS A 160 -1.58 -10.70 -3.57
CA HIS A 160 -2.21 -9.39 -3.73
C HIS A 160 -1.26 -8.29 -3.27
N SER A 161 -0.47 -7.70 -4.17
CA SER A 161 0.30 -6.48 -3.88
C SER A 161 -0.25 -5.31 -4.71
N PRO A 162 -0.79 -4.25 -4.08
CA PRO A 162 -1.53 -3.20 -4.79
C PRO A 162 -0.70 -2.44 -5.83
N LEU A 163 0.61 -2.30 -5.58
CA LEU A 163 1.51 -1.53 -6.42
C LEU A 163 2.71 -2.35 -6.92
N HIS A 164 2.77 -3.66 -6.66
CA HIS A 164 3.91 -4.57 -6.83
C HIS A 164 5.10 -4.02 -7.67
N LEU A 165 6.02 -3.32 -7.01
CA LEU A 165 7.15 -2.70 -7.70
C LEU A 165 8.38 -3.60 -7.71
N SER A 166 8.66 -4.21 -8.87
CA SER A 166 9.93 -4.92 -9.11
C SER A 166 11.04 -3.94 -9.54
N VAL A 167 11.38 -2.99 -8.66
CA VAL A 167 12.47 -2.02 -8.89
C VAL A 167 13.47 -2.04 -7.75
N LYS A 168 14.76 -1.91 -8.12
CA LYS A 168 15.94 -2.01 -7.24
C LYS A 168 15.90 -1.14 -5.96
N HIS A 169 15.12 -0.06 -5.97
CA HIS A 169 14.99 0.87 -4.83
C HIS A 169 13.60 0.83 -4.20
N THR A 170 13.02 -0.37 -4.08
CA THR A 170 11.79 -0.61 -3.33
C THR A 170 12.08 -1.46 -2.10
N LEU A 171 11.45 -1.11 -0.97
CA LEU A 171 11.53 -1.86 0.28
C LEU A 171 10.13 -2.04 0.86
N CYS A 172 9.78 -3.27 1.25
CA CYS A 172 8.53 -3.59 1.93
C CYS A 172 8.77 -3.74 3.44
N PRO A 173 8.73 -2.66 4.26
CA PRO A 173 9.03 -2.74 5.69
C PRO A 173 8.11 -3.70 6.46
N PHE A 174 6.92 -3.99 5.93
CA PHE A 174 5.91 -4.83 6.58
C PHE A 174 5.74 -6.21 5.97
N GLY A 175 6.61 -6.63 5.04
CA GLY A 175 6.43 -7.89 4.30
C GLY A 175 6.42 -9.19 5.12
N HIS A 176 6.78 -9.12 6.40
CA HIS A 176 6.75 -10.23 7.37
C HIS A 176 5.76 -9.98 8.53
N VAL A 177 5.01 -8.86 8.48
CA VAL A 177 4.04 -8.48 9.51
C VAL A 177 2.63 -8.83 9.01
N ASN A 178 1.86 -9.54 9.84
CA ASN A 178 0.46 -9.83 9.55
C ASN A 178 -0.38 -8.56 9.55
N LEU A 179 -1.45 -8.55 8.74
CA LEU A 179 -2.31 -7.39 8.58
C LEU A 179 -3.01 -6.98 9.90
N SER A 180 -3.41 -7.95 10.73
CA SER A 180 -3.96 -7.71 12.08
C SER A 180 -3.04 -6.86 12.96
N ASN A 181 -1.76 -7.24 13.04
CA ASN A 181 -0.76 -6.50 13.81
C ASN A 181 -0.55 -5.06 13.29
N LEU A 182 -0.65 -4.85 11.97
CA LEU A 182 -0.58 -3.50 11.41
C LEU A 182 -1.78 -2.65 11.83
N TYR A 183 -2.99 -3.23 11.87
CA TYR A 183 -4.16 -2.52 12.34
C TYR A 183 -4.12 -2.19 13.81
N ASP A 184 -3.68 -3.12 14.65
CA ASP A 184 -3.48 -2.87 16.08
C ASP A 184 -2.46 -1.75 16.28
N TRP A 185 -1.39 -1.75 15.48
CA TRP A 185 -0.40 -0.69 15.54
C TRP A 185 -0.95 0.67 15.11
N ILE A 186 -1.73 0.74 14.02
CA ILE A 186 -2.39 1.98 13.56
C ILE A 186 -3.36 2.50 14.63
N LYS A 187 -4.15 1.64 15.27
CA LYS A 187 -5.11 2.06 16.30
C LYS A 187 -4.42 2.59 17.55
N THR A 188 -3.24 2.08 17.88
CA THR A 188 -2.59 2.33 19.18
C THR A 188 -1.46 3.36 19.13
N ALA A 189 -0.68 3.39 18.05
CA ALA A 189 0.53 4.21 17.97
C ALA A 189 0.29 5.63 17.45
N PHE A 190 -0.85 5.88 16.80
CA PHE A 190 -1.21 7.25 16.44
C PHE A 190 -1.58 8.07 17.69
N PRO A 191 -1.20 9.36 17.73
CA PRO A 191 -1.64 10.27 18.78
C PRO A 191 -3.15 10.35 18.88
N SER A 192 -3.66 10.56 20.10
CA SER A 192 -5.11 10.66 20.38
C SER A 192 -5.81 11.74 19.57
N SER A 193 -5.10 12.81 19.18
CA SER A 193 -5.61 13.88 18.32
C SER A 193 -6.00 13.40 16.91
N LEU A 194 -5.45 12.29 16.43
CA LEU A 194 -5.70 11.74 15.08
C LEU A 194 -6.68 10.56 15.09
N HIS A 195 -7.05 10.01 16.25
CA HIS A 195 -7.90 8.80 16.35
C HIS A 195 -9.25 8.95 15.66
N LYS A 196 -9.90 10.12 15.79
CA LYS A 196 -11.19 10.38 15.13
C LYS A 196 -11.08 10.40 13.61
N ASP A 197 -9.97 10.89 13.06
CA ASP A 197 -9.75 10.91 11.62
C ASP A 197 -9.46 9.48 11.10
N ILE A 198 -8.72 8.66 11.86
CA ILE A 198 -8.46 7.24 11.54
C ILE A 198 -9.75 6.43 11.55
N GLU A 199 -10.60 6.60 12.57
CA GLU A 199 -11.89 5.91 12.66
C GLU A 199 -12.76 6.23 11.45
N LYS A 200 -12.87 7.50 11.08
CA LYS A 200 -13.61 7.89 9.89
C LYS A 200 -12.98 7.35 8.59
N LEU A 201 -11.65 7.35 8.45
CA LEU A 201 -10.98 6.71 7.31
C LEU A 201 -11.31 5.22 7.24
N SER A 202 -11.34 4.51 8.38
CA SER A 202 -11.66 3.08 8.41
C SER A 202 -13.08 2.75 7.92
N ASN A 203 -14.00 3.72 7.94
CA ASN A 203 -15.35 3.57 7.41
C ASN A 203 -15.44 3.80 5.88
N ILE A 204 -14.44 4.46 5.29
CA ILE A 204 -14.40 4.82 3.86
C ILE A 204 -13.47 3.88 3.09
N LEU A 205 -12.30 3.61 3.66
CA LEU A 205 -11.28 2.80 3.03
C LEU A 205 -11.68 1.33 3.11
N SER A 206 -11.48 0.63 2.00
CA SER A 206 -11.69 -0.81 1.98
C SER A 206 -10.67 -1.47 2.90
N VAL A 207 -11.15 -2.40 3.69
CA VAL A 207 -10.31 -3.42 4.28
C VAL A 207 -10.44 -4.66 3.41
N LEU A 208 -9.35 -5.40 3.18
CA LEU A 208 -9.43 -6.73 2.58
C LEU A 208 -10.54 -7.53 3.30
N PRO A 209 -11.65 -7.85 2.62
CA PRO A 209 -12.80 -8.45 3.27
C PRO A 209 -12.41 -9.82 3.84
N GLY A 210 -12.69 -10.03 5.13
CA GLY A 210 -12.50 -11.33 5.77
C GLY A 210 -11.07 -11.70 6.15
N THR A 211 -10.08 -10.80 6.05
CA THR A 211 -8.67 -11.12 6.39
C THR A 211 -8.12 -10.44 7.63
N ILE A 212 -8.89 -9.56 8.29
CA ILE A 212 -8.42 -8.83 9.49
C ILE A 212 -8.19 -9.80 10.65
N ASP A 213 -9.00 -10.85 10.76
CA ASP A 213 -9.02 -11.78 11.88
C ASP A 213 -8.49 -13.18 11.53
N MET A 214 -7.89 -13.34 10.35
CA MET A 214 -7.37 -14.64 9.93
C MET A 214 -6.04 -14.94 10.61
N ASP A 215 -6.01 -16.02 11.38
CA ASP A 215 -4.75 -16.58 11.87
C ASP A 215 -3.93 -17.23 10.74
N ASP A 216 -2.66 -17.55 11.02
CA ASP A 216 -1.75 -18.12 10.03
C ASP A 216 -2.30 -19.44 9.43
N GLN A 217 -3.07 -20.24 10.20
CA GLN A 217 -3.66 -21.50 9.73
C GLN A 217 -4.85 -21.24 8.80
N GLN A 218 -5.75 -20.32 9.16
CA GLN A 218 -6.87 -19.90 8.31
C GLN A 218 -6.38 -19.31 6.99
N LEU A 219 -5.25 -18.57 7.02
CA LEU A 219 -4.63 -18.04 5.81
C LEU A 219 -4.10 -19.17 4.91
N ILE A 220 -3.40 -20.15 5.51
CA ILE A 220 -2.92 -21.35 4.80
C ILE A 220 -4.10 -22.12 4.20
N ASP A 221 -5.18 -22.31 4.94
CA ASP A 221 -6.38 -23.01 4.48
C ASP A 221 -7.04 -22.30 3.31
N LYS A 222 -7.09 -20.95 3.34
CA LYS A 222 -7.61 -20.13 2.25
C LYS A 222 -6.71 -20.19 1.01
N ILE A 223 -5.39 -20.16 1.18
CA ILE A 223 -4.43 -20.34 0.09
C ILE A 223 -4.60 -21.72 -0.54
N ASN A 224 -4.74 -22.77 0.27
CA ASN A 224 -4.98 -24.13 -0.20
C ASN A 224 -6.33 -24.27 -0.93
N GLU A 225 -7.38 -23.60 -0.44
CA GLU A 225 -8.68 -23.50 -1.10
C GLU A 225 -8.56 -22.82 -2.47
N LEU A 226 -7.92 -21.65 -2.54
CA LEU A 226 -7.69 -20.90 -3.79
C LEU A 226 -6.83 -21.71 -4.78
N ASN A 227 -5.82 -22.43 -4.29
CA ASN A 227 -4.96 -23.29 -5.09
C ASN A 227 -5.71 -24.51 -5.67
N LYS A 228 -6.73 -25.04 -4.97
CA LYS A 228 -7.62 -26.09 -5.52
C LYS A 228 -8.40 -25.58 -6.74
N TYR A 229 -8.79 -24.30 -6.76
CA TYR A 229 -9.44 -23.69 -7.92
C TYR A 229 -8.45 -23.34 -9.04
N ALA A 230 -7.20 -23.02 -8.71
CA ALA A 230 -6.14 -22.77 -9.70
C ALA A 230 -5.71 -24.05 -10.44
N THR A 231 -5.67 -25.20 -9.74
CA THR A 231 -5.36 -26.51 -10.34
C THR A 231 -6.44 -27.01 -11.31
N LEU A 232 -7.70 -26.58 -11.15
CA LEU A 232 -8.76 -26.83 -12.14
C LEU A 232 -8.58 -26.06 -13.45
N ASN A 233 -7.77 -25.00 -13.47
CA ASN A 233 -7.56 -24.13 -14.64
C ASN A 233 -6.16 -24.21 -15.28
N LYS A 234 -5.28 -25.14 -14.85
CA LYS A 234 -3.89 -25.27 -15.36
C LYS A 234 -3.16 -23.92 -15.48
N ILE A 235 -3.16 -23.13 -14.40
CA ILE A 235 -2.29 -21.97 -14.31
C ILE A 235 -1.24 -22.30 -13.26
N ASP A 236 -0.03 -22.61 -13.72
CA ASP A 236 1.14 -22.85 -12.86
C ASP A 236 1.53 -21.53 -12.18
N TYR A 237 1.32 -21.44 -10.87
CA TYR A 237 1.92 -20.36 -10.07
C TYR A 237 3.35 -20.74 -9.69
N PHE A 238 4.27 -19.77 -9.85
CA PHE A 238 5.69 -19.90 -9.53
C PHE A 238 5.92 -20.35 -8.07
N PRO A 239 6.93 -21.19 -7.81
CA PRO A 239 7.26 -21.61 -6.45
C PRO A 239 7.70 -20.40 -5.61
N ILE A 240 7.05 -20.22 -4.45
CA ILE A 240 7.47 -19.26 -3.43
C ILE A 240 8.76 -19.82 -2.79
N ILE A 241 9.87 -19.07 -2.89
CA ILE A 241 11.17 -19.35 -2.25
C ILE A 241 11.25 -18.56 -0.94
#